data_AF-A0AAW8R6B1-F1
#
_entry.id   AF-A0AAW8R6B1-F1
#
_cell.length_a   1.000
_cell.length_b   1.000
_cell.length_c   1.000
_cell.angle_alpha   90.00
_cell.angle_beta   90.00
_cell.angle_gamma   90.00
#
_symmetry.space_group_name_H-M   'P 1'
#
loop_
_entity.id
_entity.type
_entity.pdbx_description
1 polymer ?
#
loop_
_entity_poly.entity_id
_entity_poly.type
_entity_poly.pdbx_seq_one_letter_code
_entity_poly.pdbx_strand_id
1 'polypeptide(L)'
;MEPQPTIEGLQEQLRNVTEDCCQTETAIRKLEQNTGDVQSIFQRVQHLFNEMRETWREGEMSGQIANLQQETLHQQKRYLHDSEQDYEELKKKKKILRDKEDELYYQKLTLSRKEQTHGN
;
A
#
# COMPACT_ATOMS: atom_id res chain seq x y z
N MET A 1 3.07 12.77 35.32
CA MET A 1 2.69 14.01 34.60
C MET A 1 3.30 13.90 33.22
N GLU A 2 2.50 13.77 32.17
CA GLU A 2 3.04 13.93 30.82
C GLU A 2 3.55 15.37 30.68
N PRO A 3 4.75 15.59 30.12
CA PRO A 3 5.26 16.93 29.89
C PRO A 3 4.30 17.68 28.97
N GLN A 4 4.03 18.96 29.28
CA GLN A 4 3.22 19.80 28.41
C GLN A 4 3.87 19.87 27.02
N PRO A 5 3.09 19.75 25.94
CA PRO A 5 3.62 19.82 24.58
C PRO A 5 4.22 21.21 24.34
N THR A 6 5.45 21.25 23.83
CA THR A 6 6.13 22.47 23.39
C THR A 6 5.96 22.65 21.88
N ILE A 7 6.07 23.89 21.38
CA ILE A 7 6.01 24.16 19.92
C ILE A 7 7.08 23.36 19.16
N GLU A 8 8.30 23.29 19.70
CA GLU A 8 9.41 22.54 19.10
C GLU A 8 9.12 21.04 19.07
N GLY A 9 8.58 20.47 20.17
CA GLY A 9 8.20 19.07 20.23
C GLY A 9 7.07 18.72 19.25
N LEU A 10 6.08 19.60 19.11
CA LEU A 10 5.00 19.45 18.11
C LEU A 10 5.54 19.57 16.68
N GLN A 11 6.51 20.45 16.44
CA GLN A 11 7.13 20.61 15.13
C GLN A 11 7.97 19.40 14.71
N GLU A 12 8.69 18.79 15.66
CA GLU A 12 9.39 17.53 15.44
C GLU A 12 8.42 16.39 15.14
N GLN A 13 7.34 16.27 15.91
CA GLN A 13 6.31 15.26 15.65
C GLN A 13 5.64 15.43 14.28
N LEU A 14 5.33 16.68 13.89
CA LEU A 14 4.80 16.99 12.55
C LEU A 14 5.77 16.52 11.47
N ARG A 15 7.06 16.86 11.58
CA ARG A 15 8.08 16.44 10.62
C ARG A 15 8.09 14.91 10.44
N ASN A 16 8.07 14.17 11.54
CA ASN A 16 8.10 12.71 11.50
C ASN A 16 6.82 12.13 10.87
N VAL A 17 5.64 12.66 11.22
CA VAL A 17 4.37 12.20 10.64
C VAL A 17 4.27 12.54 9.14
N THR A 18 4.74 13.71 8.73
CA THR A 18 4.82 14.09 7.31
C THR A 18 5.75 13.15 6.54
N GLU A 19 6.88 12.76 7.13
CA GLU A 19 7.79 11.79 6.52
C GLU A 19 7.13 10.41 6.39
N ASP A 20 6.48 9.91 7.45
CA ASP A 20 5.73 8.65 7.43
C ASP A 20 4.61 8.65 6.36
N CYS A 21 3.93 9.79 6.19
CA CYS A 21 2.94 10.01 5.13
C CYS A 21 3.57 9.85 3.74
N CYS A 22 4.73 10.48 3.51
CA CYS A 22 5.46 10.41 2.25
C CYS A 22 5.93 8.98 1.94
N GLN A 23 6.48 8.28 2.93
CA GLN A 23 6.90 6.89 2.81
C GLN A 23 5.70 5.98 2.50
N THR A 24 4.57 6.17 3.19
CA THR A 24 3.34 5.39 2.96
C THR A 24 2.81 5.62 1.55
N GLU A 25 2.83 6.85 1.04
CA GLU A 25 2.42 7.15 -0.33
C GLU A 25 3.34 6.52 -1.38
N THR A 26 4.65 6.51 -1.10
CA THR A 26 5.63 5.82 -1.95
C THR A 26 5.38 4.32 -1.98
N ALA A 27 5.10 3.72 -0.82
CA ALA A 27 4.77 2.29 -0.71
C ALA A 27 3.51 1.93 -1.50
N ILE A 28 2.46 2.76 -1.45
CA ILE A 28 1.23 2.60 -2.24
C ILE A 28 1.55 2.56 -3.73
N ARG A 29 2.26 3.57 -4.25
CA ARG A 29 2.62 3.64 -5.69
C ARG A 29 3.45 2.44 -6.13
N LYS A 30 4.39 2.01 -5.28
CA LYS A 30 5.23 0.84 -5.56
C LYS A 30 4.41 -0.44 -5.60
N LEU A 31 3.44 -0.60 -4.69
CA LEU A 31 2.53 -1.74 -4.70
C LEU A 31 1.67 -1.75 -5.98
N GLU A 32 1.05 -0.61 -6.33
CA GLU A 32 0.26 -0.47 -7.56
C GLU A 32 1.07 -0.84 -8.82
N GLN A 33 2.31 -0.35 -8.91
CA GLN A 33 3.22 -0.68 -10.01
C GLN A 33 3.57 -2.17 -10.04
N ASN A 34 3.99 -2.74 -8.91
CA ASN A 34 4.35 -4.16 -8.82
C ASN A 34 3.17 -5.06 -9.19
N THR A 35 1.97 -4.72 -8.74
CA THR A 35 0.76 -5.48 -9.06
C THR A 35 0.45 -5.43 -10.56
N GLY A 36 0.65 -4.27 -11.20
CA GLY A 36 0.56 -4.14 -12.66
C GLY A 36 1.58 -5.01 -13.40
N ASP A 37 2.85 -4.98 -12.97
CA ASP A 37 3.93 -5.78 -13.56
C ASP A 37 3.66 -7.29 -13.45
N VAL A 38 3.22 -7.74 -12.26
CA VAL A 38 2.88 -9.15 -12.02
C VAL A 38 1.65 -9.57 -12.83
N GLN A 39 0.61 -8.73 -12.94
CA GLN A 39 -0.54 -9.01 -13.79
C GLN A 39 -0.15 -9.19 -15.26
N SER A 40 0.76 -8.35 -15.78
CA SER A 40 1.29 -8.48 -17.14
C SER A 40 2.02 -9.81 -17.36
N ILE A 41 2.81 -10.26 -16.36
CA ILE A 41 3.45 -11.58 -16.41
C ILE A 41 2.40 -12.69 -16.48
N PHE A 42 1.38 -12.67 -15.60
CA PHE A 42 0.33 -13.68 -15.63
C PHE A 42 -0.44 -13.70 -16.95
N GLN A 43 -0.70 -12.55 -17.57
CA GLN A 43 -1.32 -12.49 -18.89
C GLN A 43 -0.46 -13.18 -19.96
N ARG A 44 0.85 -12.95 -19.96
CA ARG A 44 1.78 -13.63 -20.88
C ARG A 44 1.83 -15.14 -20.65
N VAL A 45 1.88 -15.56 -19.39
CA VAL A 45 1.84 -16.99 -19.03
C VAL A 45 0.53 -17.63 -19.47
N GLN A 46 -0.60 -16.94 -19.30
CA GLN A 46 -1.90 -17.42 -19.74
C GLN A 46 -1.99 -17.55 -21.28
N HIS A 47 -1.34 -16.65 -22.02
CA HIS A 47 -1.21 -16.78 -23.47
C HIS A 47 -0.42 -18.04 -23.86
N LEU A 48 0.74 -18.27 -23.22
CA LEU A 48 1.54 -19.47 -23.44
C LEU A 48 0.76 -20.76 -23.16
N PHE A 49 -0.03 -20.80 -22.07
CA PHE A 49 -0.87 -21.95 -21.79
C PHE A 49 -1.89 -22.22 -22.89
N ASN A 50 -2.46 -21.18 -23.50
CA ASN A 50 -3.39 -21.34 -24.61
C ASN A 50 -2.69 -21.91 -25.85
N GLU A 51 -1.52 -21.39 -26.22
CA GLU A 51 -0.70 -21.91 -27.34
C GLU A 51 -0.32 -23.39 -27.12
N MET A 52 0.10 -23.75 -25.90
CA MET A 52 0.42 -25.13 -25.55
C MET A 52 -0.81 -26.03 -25.65
N ARG A 53 -1.99 -25.57 -25.21
CA ARG A 53 -3.24 -26.33 -25.32
C ARG A 53 -3.68 -26.55 -26.76
N GLU A 54 -3.40 -25.61 -27.66
CA GLU A 54 -3.68 -25.77 -29.09
C GLU A 54 -2.79 -26.82 -29.74
N THR A 55 -1.56 -26.97 -29.25
CA THR A 55 -0.55 -27.93 -29.73
C THR A 55 -0.78 -29.34 -29.16
N TRP A 56 -0.96 -29.46 -27.85
CA TRP A 56 -1.18 -30.73 -27.15
C TRP A 56 -2.65 -30.86 -26.71
N ARG A 57 -3.52 -31.13 -27.68
CA ARG A 57 -4.98 -31.17 -27.47
C ARG A 57 -5.46 -32.41 -26.71
N GLU A 58 -4.71 -33.50 -26.76
CA GLU A 58 -5.09 -34.79 -26.17
C GLU A 58 -3.87 -35.48 -25.53
N GLY A 59 -4.14 -36.50 -24.72
CA GLY A 59 -3.13 -37.28 -24.02
C GLY A 59 -2.62 -36.64 -22.72
N GLU A 60 -1.65 -37.30 -22.10
CA GLU A 60 -1.15 -36.96 -20.77
C GLU A 60 -0.65 -35.52 -20.65
N MET A 61 0.06 -35.03 -21.67
CA MET A 61 0.56 -33.65 -21.73
C MET A 61 -0.57 -32.62 -21.65
N SER A 62 -1.72 -32.87 -22.29
CA SER A 62 -2.87 -31.97 -22.24
C SER A 62 -3.42 -31.84 -20.81
N GLY A 63 -3.51 -32.97 -20.10
CA GLY A 63 -3.90 -32.99 -18.69
C GLY A 63 -2.91 -32.26 -17.78
N GLN A 64 -1.61 -32.46 -18.00
CA GLN A 64 -0.56 -31.76 -17.24
C GLN A 64 -0.61 -30.24 -17.47
N ILE A 65 -0.78 -29.79 -18.72
CA ILE A 65 -0.94 -28.38 -19.08
C ILE A 65 -2.17 -27.77 -18.37
N ALA A 66 -3.30 -28.47 -18.40
CA ALA A 66 -4.53 -28.00 -17.73
C ALA A 66 -4.33 -27.85 -16.21
N ASN A 67 -3.66 -28.80 -15.56
CA ASN A 67 -3.37 -28.74 -14.13
C ASN A 67 -2.46 -27.55 -13.79
N LEU A 68 -1.38 -27.35 -14.54
CA LEU A 68 -0.46 -26.22 -14.34
C LEU A 68 -1.14 -24.87 -14.59
N GLN A 69 -2.01 -24.79 -15.60
CA GLN A 69 -2.81 -23.60 -15.87
C GLN A 69 -3.73 -23.28 -14.69
N GLN A 70 -4.42 -24.29 -14.14
CA GLN A 70 -5.30 -24.12 -12.99
C GLN A 70 -4.52 -23.66 -11.74
N GLU A 71 -3.35 -24.25 -11.49
CA GLU A 71 -2.47 -23.84 -10.38
C GLU A 71 -2.01 -22.38 -10.56
N THR A 72 -1.59 -22.01 -11.75
CA THR A 72 -1.17 -20.63 -12.07
C THR A 72 -2.30 -19.63 -11.83
N LEU A 73 -3.52 -19.95 -12.26
CA LEU A 73 -4.70 -19.13 -12.00
C LEU A 73 -5.01 -18.99 -10.50
N HIS A 74 -4.81 -20.07 -9.73
CA HIS A 74 -4.97 -20.02 -8.28
C HIS A 74 -3.92 -19.11 -7.63
N GLN A 75 -2.65 -19.21 -8.03
CA GLN A 75 -1.58 -18.33 -7.54
C GLN A 75 -1.85 -16.86 -7.90
N GLN A 76 -2.33 -16.59 -9.12
CA GLN A 76 -2.71 -15.24 -9.53
C GLN A 76 -3.80 -14.67 -8.64
N LYS A 77 -4.87 -15.43 -8.39
CA LYS A 77 -5.97 -14.98 -7.51
C LYS A 77 -5.49 -14.70 -6.09
N ARG A 78 -4.65 -15.59 -5.54
CA ARG A 78 -4.08 -15.40 -4.20
C ARG A 78 -3.24 -14.13 -4.14
N TYR A 79 -2.35 -13.92 -5.12
CA TYR A 79 -1.54 -12.71 -5.20
C TYR A 79 -2.39 -11.43 -5.26
N LEU A 80 -3.46 -11.42 -6.07
CA LEU A 80 -4.35 -10.26 -6.17
C LEU A 80 -5.08 -9.97 -4.86
N HIS A 81 -5.57 -11.02 -4.19
CA HIS A 81 -6.20 -10.87 -2.89
C HIS A 81 -5.24 -10.29 -1.86
N ASP A 82 -4.03 -10.84 -1.75
CA ASP A 82 -3.02 -10.39 -0.79
C ASP A 82 -2.59 -8.94 -1.10
N SER A 83 -2.41 -8.61 -2.38
CA SER A 83 -2.11 -7.24 -2.81
C SER A 83 -3.24 -6.25 -2.50
N GLU A 84 -4.50 -6.67 -2.61
CA GLU A 84 -5.65 -5.83 -2.26
C GLU A 84 -5.70 -5.57 -0.75
N GLN A 85 -5.42 -6.60 0.06
CA GLN A 85 -5.32 -6.46 1.50
C GLN A 85 -4.19 -5.48 1.90
N ASP A 86 -2.98 -5.67 1.37
CA ASP A 86 -1.84 -4.77 1.63
C ASP A 86 -2.16 -3.32 1.25
N TYR A 87 -2.86 -3.14 0.13
CA TYR A 87 -3.26 -1.82 -0.36
C TYR A 87 -4.24 -1.12 0.59
N GLU A 88 -5.25 -1.83 1.08
CA GLU A 88 -6.23 -1.28 2.03
C GLU A 88 -5.59 -1.01 3.40
N GLU A 89 -4.63 -1.82 3.84
CA GLU A 89 -3.84 -1.55 5.05
C GLU A 89 -3.01 -0.26 4.91
N LEU A 90 -2.34 -0.06 3.77
CA LEU A 90 -1.59 1.16 3.48
C LEU A 90 -2.50 2.40 3.38
N LYS A 91 -3.68 2.28 2.77
CA LYS A 91 -4.68 3.36 2.75
C LYS A 91 -5.15 3.73 4.15
N LYS A 92 -5.44 2.75 4.98
CA LYS A 92 -5.83 2.97 6.39
C LYS A 92 -4.72 3.67 7.15
N LYS A 93 -3.47 3.22 6.98
CA LYS A 93 -2.29 3.87 7.57
C LYS A 93 -2.17 5.33 7.12
N LYS A 94 -2.29 5.59 5.81
CA LYS A 94 -2.26 6.95 5.25
C LYS A 94 -3.32 7.85 5.89
N LYS A 95 -4.55 7.35 6.04
CA LYS A 95 -5.63 8.10 6.70
C LYS A 95 -5.28 8.44 8.15
N ILE A 96 -4.84 7.46 8.94
CA ILE A 96 -4.45 7.66 10.34
C ILE A 96 -3.34 8.71 10.46
N LEU A 97 -2.34 8.65 9.58
CA LEU A 97 -1.24 9.62 9.59
C LEU A 97 -1.71 11.03 9.23
N ARG A 98 -2.65 11.18 8.27
CA ARG A 98 -3.25 12.48 7.93
C ARG A 98 -4.07 13.05 9.08
N ASP A 99 -4.91 12.23 9.71
CA ASP A 99 -5.71 12.65 10.87
C ASP A 99 -4.79 13.13 12.01
N LYS A 100 -3.65 12.43 12.22
CA LYS A 100 -2.64 12.82 13.22
C LYS A 100 -1.88 14.10 12.83
N GLU A 101 -1.54 14.27 11.55
CA GLU A 101 -0.89 15.48 11.03
C GLU A 101 -1.77 16.71 11.26
N ASP A 102 -3.06 16.60 10.96
CA ASP A 102 -4.06 17.64 11.21
C ASP A 102 -4.19 17.96 12.69
N GLU A 103 -4.28 16.94 13.55
CA GLU A 103 -4.35 17.11 15.01
C GLU A 103 -3.13 17.89 15.53
N LEU A 104 -1.91 17.48 15.14
CA LEU A 104 -0.68 18.14 15.56
C LEU A 104 -0.62 19.59 15.06
N TYR A 105 -1.12 19.86 13.84
CA TYR A 105 -1.22 21.21 13.30
C TYR A 105 -2.15 22.09 14.15
N TYR A 106 -3.33 21.59 14.53
CA TYR A 106 -4.26 22.31 15.40
C TYR A 106 -3.70 22.55 16.80
N GLN A 107 -3.02 21.55 17.38
CA GLN A 107 -2.36 21.68 18.68
C GLN A 107 -1.30 22.79 18.64
N LYS A 108 -0.44 22.79 17.61
CA LYS A 108 0.60 23.81 17.43
C LYS A 108 0.00 25.20 17.28
N LEU A 109 -1.01 25.35 16.42
CA LEU A 109 -1.70 26.63 16.21
C LEU A 109 -2.33 27.17 17.51
N THR A 110 -2.96 26.29 18.28
CA THR A 110 -3.58 26.66 19.56
C THR A 110 -2.53 27.10 20.58
N LEU A 111 -1.41 26.39 20.66
CA LEU A 111 -0.31 26.72 21.55
C LEU A 111 0.32 28.07 21.19
N SER A 112 0.62 28.29 19.91
CA SER A 112 1.15 29.58 19.43
C SER A 112 0.22 30.76 19.73
N ARG A 113 -1.10 30.57 19.59
CA ARG A 113 -2.08 31.61 19.95
C ARG A 113 -2.09 31.91 21.45
N LYS A 114 -2.02 30.87 22.30
CA LYS A 114 -1.96 31.04 23.76
C LYS A 114 -0.70 31.79 24.20
N GLU A 115 0.46 31.46 23.63
CA GLU A 115 1.71 32.15 23.90
C GLU A 115 1.66 33.62 23.49
N GLN A 116 1.01 33.95 22.37
CA GLN A 116 0.80 35.34 21.93
C GLN A 116 -0.14 36.13 22.84
N THR A 117 -1.18 35.50 23.41
CA THR A 117 -2.13 36.17 24.30
C THR A 117 -1.64 36.36 25.73
N HIS A 118 -0.66 35.55 26.18
CA HIS A 118 -0.09 35.62 27.53
C HIS A 118 1.28 36.33 27.59
N GLY A 119 1.81 36.77 26.46
CA GLY A 119 3.04 37.57 26.35
C GLY A 119 2.84 39.09 26.39
N ASN A 120 1.62 39.57 26.68
CA ASN A 120 1.29 40.99 26.92
C ASN A 120 0.99 41.25 28.39
#